data_AF-A0A4Q6Y3A5-F1
#
_entry.id   AF-A0A4Q6Y3A5-F1
#
_cell.length_a   1.000
_cell.length_b   1.000
_cell.length_c   1.000
_cell.angle_alpha   90.00
_cell.angle_beta   90.00
_cell.angle_gamma   90.00
#
_symmetry.space_group_name_H-M   'P 1'
#
loop_
_entity.id
_entity.type
_entity.pdbx_description
1 polymer ?
#
loop_
_entity_poly.entity_id
_entity_poly.type
_entity_poly.pdbx_seq_one_letter_code
_entity_poly.pdbx_strand_id
1 'polypeptide(L)'
;MKRFTPVILPVAALALTLPSVASASTKKSQPIVEVDGKKYRVMIKNGAEVFVFNKALRTDFSPTDFDRRRRAVKIATGCEMRDGARHELALAGMLDCTLSNVTSPVAAKTGN
;
A
#
# COMPACT_ATOMS: atom_id res chain seq x y z
N MET A 1 -65.53 18.74 8.08
CA MET A 1 -64.85 20.06 8.03
C MET A 1 -63.55 19.99 8.81
N LYS A 2 -62.40 20.09 8.14
CA LYS A 2 -61.10 20.61 8.66
C LYS A 2 -60.08 20.48 7.53
N ARG A 3 -59.76 21.61 6.90
CA ARG A 3 -58.76 21.72 5.84
C ARG A 3 -57.39 21.82 6.51
N PHE A 4 -56.51 20.87 6.22
CA PHE A 4 -55.10 20.94 6.62
C PHE A 4 -54.35 21.69 5.52
N THR A 5 -53.93 22.92 5.82
CA THR A 5 -52.98 23.69 5.01
C THR A 5 -51.55 23.39 5.47
N PRO A 6 -50.65 22.91 4.59
CA PRO A 6 -49.22 22.83 4.91
C PRO A 6 -48.56 24.21 4.70
N VAL A 7 -47.91 24.70 5.76
CA VAL A 7 -47.04 25.88 5.73
C VAL A 7 -45.71 25.47 5.09
N ILE A 8 -45.41 26.10 3.95
CA ILE A 8 -44.16 25.96 3.20
C ILE A 8 -43.14 26.90 3.84
N LEU A 9 -42.03 26.39 4.38
CA LEU A 9 -40.86 27.19 4.76
C LEU A 9 -39.73 26.96 3.74
N PRO A 10 -39.19 28.01 3.08
CA PRO A 10 -37.99 27.90 2.27
C PRO A 10 -36.76 28.13 3.14
N VAL A 11 -35.96 27.09 3.39
CA VAL A 11 -34.63 27.25 3.98
C VAL A 11 -33.62 27.27 2.83
N ALA A 12 -33.36 28.47 2.33
CA ALA A 12 -32.23 28.75 1.44
C ALA A 12 -31.05 29.24 2.28
N ALA A 13 -30.05 28.38 2.46
CA ALA A 13 -28.72 28.78 2.92
C ALA A 13 -27.69 27.91 2.19
N LEU A 14 -27.38 28.30 0.95
CA LEU A 14 -26.33 27.68 0.14
C LEU A 14 -24.98 28.14 0.71
N ALA A 15 -24.37 27.31 1.54
CA ALA A 15 -23.02 27.56 2.07
C ALA A 15 -21.99 27.42 0.94
N LEU A 16 -21.25 28.49 0.65
CA LEU A 16 -20.04 28.45 -0.17
C LEU A 16 -19.00 27.58 0.55
N THR A 17 -18.78 26.36 0.05
CA THR A 17 -17.66 25.53 0.46
C THR A 17 -16.45 25.85 -0.42
N LEU A 18 -15.44 26.50 0.16
CA LEU A 18 -14.12 26.63 -0.47
C LEU A 18 -13.51 25.21 -0.61
N PRO A 19 -12.95 24.84 -1.78
CA PRO A 19 -12.18 23.61 -1.89
C PRO A 19 -10.86 23.80 -1.14
N SER A 20 -10.81 23.32 0.09
CA SER A 20 -9.56 23.05 0.79
C SER A 20 -8.76 22.05 -0.03
N VAL A 21 -7.81 22.54 -0.82
CA VAL A 21 -6.73 21.74 -1.40
C VAL A 21 -5.88 21.21 -0.23
N ALA A 22 -6.36 20.10 0.34
CA ALA A 22 -5.56 19.24 1.17
C ALA A 22 -4.40 18.76 0.30
N SER A 23 -3.25 19.41 0.46
CA SER A 23 -1.98 18.93 -0.05
C SER A 23 -1.68 17.61 0.65
N ALA A 24 -2.27 16.54 0.13
CA ALA A 24 -2.01 15.18 0.53
C ALA A 24 -0.53 14.93 0.24
N SER A 25 0.31 15.07 1.27
CA SER A 25 1.66 14.53 1.27
C SER A 25 1.55 13.08 0.81
N THR A 26 1.92 12.84 -0.45
CA THR A 26 2.02 11.54 -1.08
C THR A 26 3.15 10.79 -0.38
N LYS A 27 2.88 10.32 0.85
CA LYS A 27 3.68 9.27 1.47
C LYS A 27 3.67 8.14 0.46
N LYS A 28 4.82 7.92 -0.19
CA LYS A 28 5.07 6.85 -1.16
C LYS A 28 4.54 5.57 -0.52
N SER A 29 3.33 5.17 -0.92
CA SER A 29 2.60 4.11 -0.24
C SER A 29 3.41 2.84 -0.45
N GLN A 30 3.91 2.26 0.63
CA GLN A 30 4.75 1.07 0.55
C GLN A 30 3.89 -0.08 -0.02
N PRO A 31 4.33 -0.74 -1.10
CA PRO A 31 3.52 -1.75 -1.75
C PRO A 31 3.21 -2.91 -0.79
N ILE A 32 1.92 -3.20 -0.67
CA ILE A 32 1.43 -4.40 0.01
C ILE A 32 1.11 -5.42 -1.08
N VAL A 33 1.76 -6.57 -1.02
CA VAL A 33 1.59 -7.66 -1.99
C VAL A 33 0.97 -8.86 -1.28
N GLU A 34 0.02 -9.49 -1.93
CA GLU A 34 -0.58 -10.73 -1.45
C GLU A 34 0.03 -11.94 -2.19
N VAL A 35 0.51 -12.92 -1.43
CA VAL A 35 1.09 -14.18 -1.95
C VAL A 35 0.51 -15.32 -1.14
N ASP A 36 -0.14 -16.28 -1.80
CA ASP A 36 -0.74 -17.46 -1.17
C ASP A 36 -1.68 -17.13 0.00
N GLY A 37 -2.49 -16.07 -0.14
CA GLY A 37 -3.43 -15.58 0.88
C GLY A 37 -2.78 -14.85 2.07
N LYS A 38 -1.46 -14.63 2.04
CA LYS A 38 -0.73 -13.85 3.05
C LYS A 38 -0.35 -12.48 2.50
N LYS A 39 -0.51 -11.43 3.32
CA LYS A 39 -0.16 -10.05 2.96
C LYS A 39 1.22 -9.70 3.46
N TYR A 40 2.07 -9.27 2.54
CA TYR A 40 3.44 -8.86 2.79
C TYR A 40 3.61 -7.38 2.48
N ARG A 41 4.25 -6.65 3.40
CA ARG A 41 4.61 -5.25 3.22
C ARG A 41 6.06 -5.19 2.78
N VAL A 42 6.32 -4.67 1.58
CA VAL A 42 7.66 -4.53 1.03
C VAL A 42 8.10 -3.07 1.22
N MET A 43 9.18 -2.86 1.97
CA MET A 43 9.80 -1.55 2.16
C MET A 43 11.16 -1.55 1.49
N ILE A 44 11.44 -0.53 0.67
CA ILE A 44 12.76 -0.35 0.07
C ILE A 44 13.43 0.83 0.78
N LYS A 45 14.63 0.61 1.28
CA LYS A 45 15.52 1.62 1.88
C LYS A 45 16.77 1.78 1.02
N ASN A 46 17.36 2.96 1.06
CA ASN A 46 18.73 3.20 0.58
C ASN A 46 19.04 2.72 -0.86
N GLY A 47 18.09 2.74 -1.79
CA GLY A 47 18.41 2.44 -3.20
C GLY A 47 18.45 0.95 -3.59
N ALA A 48 18.58 0.03 -2.65
CA ALA A 48 18.72 -1.40 -2.95
C ALA A 48 18.34 -2.33 -1.79
N GLU A 49 18.27 -1.80 -0.56
CA GLU A 49 17.97 -2.59 0.62
C GLU A 49 16.46 -2.79 0.74
N VAL A 50 16.00 -4.04 0.90
CA VAL A 50 14.58 -4.36 0.98
C VAL A 50 14.26 -5.05 2.31
N PHE A 51 13.14 -4.66 2.91
CA PHE A 51 12.59 -5.25 4.12
C PHE A 51 11.18 -5.75 3.84
N VAL A 52 10.93 -7.02 4.11
CA VAL A 52 9.64 -7.67 3.87
C VAL A 52 9.03 -8.12 5.20
N PHE A 53 7.91 -7.51 5.55
CA PHE A 53 7.17 -7.81 6.76
C PHE A 53 5.94 -8.63 6.42
N ASN A 54 5.70 -9.72 7.15
CA ASN A 54 4.41 -10.38 7.13
C ASN A 54 3.43 -9.57 7.99
N LYS A 55 2.26 -9.21 7.46
CA LYS A 55 1.25 -8.45 8.20
C LYS A 55 0.42 -9.34 9.15
N ALA A 56 0.59 -10.66 9.10
CA ALA A 56 -0.08 -11.58 10.01
C ALA A 56 0.44 -11.45 11.46
N LEU A 57 -0.47 -11.53 12.43
CA LEU A 57 -0.17 -11.49 13.87
C LEU A 57 0.72 -12.65 14.34
N ARG A 58 0.72 -13.77 13.62
CA ARG A 58 1.69 -14.88 13.81
C ARG A 58 2.56 -14.98 12.57
N THR A 59 3.87 -14.81 12.77
CA THR A 59 4.87 -14.97 11.73
C THR A 59 5.61 -16.28 11.95
N ASP A 60 5.27 -17.29 11.15
CA ASP A 60 6.00 -18.55 11.14
C ASP A 60 7.23 -18.41 10.23
N PHE A 61 8.42 -18.43 10.82
CA PHE A 61 9.68 -18.44 10.09
C PHE A 61 9.99 -19.85 9.59
N SER A 62 9.29 -20.24 8.51
CA SER A 62 9.55 -21.48 7.77
C SER A 62 10.27 -21.16 6.46
N PRO A 63 11.02 -22.12 5.87
CA PRO A 63 11.62 -21.95 4.55
C PRO A 63 10.59 -21.50 3.49
N THR A 64 9.39 -22.05 3.56
CA THR A 64 8.26 -21.66 2.70
C THR A 64 7.87 -20.19 2.85
N ASP A 65 7.91 -19.63 4.06
CA ASP A 65 7.62 -18.20 4.28
C ASP A 65 8.73 -17.30 3.73
N PHE A 66 9.99 -17.75 3.77
CA PHE A 66 11.11 -17.05 3.11
C PHE A 66 10.90 -16.99 1.60
N ASP A 67 10.53 -18.10 0.96
CA ASP A 67 10.25 -18.13 -0.47
C ASP A 67 9.07 -17.25 -0.85
N ARG A 68 8.00 -17.26 -0.04
CA ARG A 68 6.85 -16.36 -0.24
C ARG A 68 7.24 -14.89 -0.15
N ARG A 69 8.07 -14.52 0.82
CA ARG A 69 8.58 -13.14 0.95
C ARG A 69 9.47 -12.74 -0.24
N ARG A 70 10.34 -13.64 -0.72
CA ARG A 70 11.15 -13.41 -1.94
C ARG A 70 10.25 -13.20 -3.16
N ARG A 71 9.21 -14.01 -3.33
CA ARG A 71 8.19 -13.82 -4.38
C ARG A 71 7.48 -12.48 -4.24
N ALA A 72 7.10 -12.09 -3.03
CA ALA A 72 6.47 -10.80 -2.78
C ALA A 72 7.37 -9.62 -3.19
N VAL A 73 8.68 -9.70 -2.94
CA VAL A 73 9.66 -8.71 -3.42
C VAL A 73 9.71 -8.68 -4.94
N LYS A 74 9.80 -9.85 -5.58
CA LYS A 74 9.84 -9.95 -7.05
C LYS A 74 8.59 -9.35 -7.70
N ILE A 75 7.42 -9.57 -7.10
CA ILE A 75 6.16 -8.96 -7.57
C ILE A 75 6.14 -7.45 -7.33
N ALA A 76 6.59 -7.00 -6.14
CA ALA A 76 6.56 -5.58 -5.78
C ALA A 76 7.56 -4.73 -6.57
N THR A 77 8.73 -5.31 -6.89
CA THR A 77 9.88 -4.56 -7.42
C THR A 77 10.30 -4.98 -8.81
N GLY A 78 9.86 -6.16 -9.29
CA GLY A 78 10.35 -6.78 -10.52
C GLY A 78 11.70 -7.48 -10.37
N CYS A 79 12.35 -7.37 -9.21
CA CYS A 79 13.73 -7.81 -9.01
C CYS A 79 13.85 -8.96 -8.02
N GLU A 80 14.89 -9.77 -8.17
CA GLU A 80 15.20 -10.82 -7.21
C GLU A 80 15.89 -10.25 -5.97
N MET A 81 15.62 -10.87 -4.83
CA MET A 81 16.26 -10.50 -3.57
C MET A 81 17.44 -11.44 -3.31
N ARG A 82 18.63 -10.85 -3.16
CA ARG A 82 19.88 -11.50 -2.77
C ARG A 82 20.16 -11.30 -1.29
N ASP A 83 20.93 -12.23 -0.74
CA ASP A 83 21.40 -12.19 0.65
C ASP A 83 20.28 -12.02 1.68
N GLY A 84 19.12 -12.63 1.37
CA GLY A 84 17.94 -12.56 2.20
C GLY A 84 18.16 -13.22 3.56
N ALA A 85 18.34 -12.41 4.59
CA ALA A 85 18.55 -12.84 5.97
C ALA A 85 17.40 -12.40 6.87
N ARG A 86 17.13 -13.20 7.92
CA ARG A 86 16.16 -12.82 8.94
C ARG A 86 16.68 -11.60 9.69
N HIS A 87 15.87 -10.56 9.75
CA HIS A 87 16.13 -9.38 10.58
C HIS A 87 14.89 -9.10 11.42
N GLU A 88 14.93 -9.49 12.70
CA GLU A 88 13.81 -9.42 13.63
C GLU A 88 12.53 -10.13 13.11
N LEU A 89 11.49 -9.34 12.78
CA LEU A 89 10.21 -9.78 12.20
C LEU A 89 10.21 -9.72 10.67
N ALA A 90 11.24 -9.15 10.06
CA ALA A 90 11.38 -8.95 8.63
C ALA A 90 12.31 -9.97 7.98
N LEU A 91 12.15 -10.10 6.67
CA LEU A 91 13.21 -10.61 5.79
C LEU A 91 13.90 -9.39 5.18
N ALA A 92 15.18 -9.23 5.47
CA ALA A 92 16.01 -8.15 4.95
C ALA A 92 16.96 -8.70 3.90
N GLY A 93 17.25 -7.93 2.86
CA GLY A 93 18.18 -8.32 1.81
C GLY A 93 18.45 -7.19 0.83
N MET A 94 19.23 -7.48 -0.20
CA MET A 94 19.55 -6.55 -1.28
C MET A 94 18.82 -6.96 -2.55
N LEU A 95 18.34 -6.00 -3.33
CA LEU A 95 17.82 -6.28 -4.67
C LEU A 95 19.00 -6.50 -5.64
N ASP A 96 18.85 -7.44 -6.57
CA ASP A 96 19.86 -7.68 -7.63
C ASP A 96 19.85 -6.59 -8.72
N CYS A 97 18.90 -5.66 -8.65
CA CYS A 97 18.78 -4.56 -9.59
C CYS A 97 19.01 -3.21 -8.90
N THR A 98 19.57 -2.26 -9.64
CA THR A 98 19.62 -0.86 -9.21
C THR A 98 18.22 -0.25 -9.28
N LEU A 99 17.77 0.46 -8.22
CA LEU A 99 16.44 1.10 -8.14
C LEU A 99 16.10 2.04 -9.31
N SER A 100 17.07 2.43 -10.16
CA SER A 100 16.85 3.15 -11.42
C SER A 100 15.88 2.42 -12.38
N ASN A 101 15.74 1.10 -12.22
CA ASN A 101 14.88 0.23 -13.03
C ASN A 101 13.61 -0.24 -12.30
N VAL A 102 13.43 0.13 -11.03
CA VAL A 102 12.21 -0.23 -10.30
C VAL A 102 11.17 0.80 -10.67
N THR A 103 10.42 0.48 -11.72
CA THR A 103 9.21 1.17 -12.14
C THR A 103 8.39 1.50 -10.89
N SER A 104 8.35 2.80 -10.57
CA SER A 104 7.49 3.36 -9.53
C SER A 104 6.12 2.67 -9.62
N PRO A 105 5.53 2.20 -8.51
CA PRO A 105 4.35 1.35 -8.53
C PRO A 105 3.33 1.96 -9.48
N VAL A 106 3.03 1.18 -10.52
CA VAL A 106 2.04 1.44 -11.55
C VAL A 106 0.89 2.20 -10.91
N ALA A 107 0.70 3.45 -11.34
CA ALA A 107 -0.53 4.18 -11.12
C ALA A 107 -1.64 3.23 -11.56
N ALA A 108 -2.34 2.63 -10.59
CA ALA A 108 -3.52 1.85 -10.85
C ALA A 108 -4.46 2.75 -11.65
N LYS A 109 -4.59 2.43 -12.93
CA LYS A 109 -5.42 3.14 -13.89
C LYS A 109 -6.87 2.92 -13.45
N THR A 110 -7.38 3.81 -12.61
CA THR A 110 -8.81 3.89 -12.31
C THR A 110 -9.46 4.58 -13.50
N GLY A 111 -9.88 3.78 -14.48
CA GLY A 111 -10.74 4.22 -15.57
C GLY A 111 -11.96 3.32 -15.61
N ASN A 112 -13.09 3.86 -15.13
CA ASN A 112 -14.41 3.50 -15.62
C ASN A 112 -15.32 4.73 -15.46
#